data_AF-A0AAV5MAX9-F1
#
_entry.id   AF-A0AAV5MAX9-F1
#
_cell.length_a   1.000
_cell.length_b   1.000
_cell.length_c   1.000
_cell.angle_alpha   90.00
_cell.angle_beta   90.00
_cell.angle_gamma   90.00
#
_symmetry.space_group_name_H-M   'P 1'
#
loop_
_entity.id
_entity.type
_entity.pdbx_description
1 polymer ?
#
loop_
_entity_poly.entity_id
_entity_poly.type
_entity_poly.pdbx_seq_one_letter_code
_entity_poly.pdbx_strand_id
1 'polypeptide(L)'
;MMHPNQFDGSAAFSGGGFMPSQATQAPDPSPFSSSRNSDARCLIPVTVKQLKDLSRNCESGISIDGVDVNTVVLVGIVCKIDNAITDCTFRVDDGTGWIECTKWVHEHIDSAEVEAISYV
;
A
#
# COMPACT_ATOMS: atom_id res chain seq x y z
N MET A 1 -39.39 -5.39 -55.94
CA MET A 1 -38.21 -5.51 -56.82
C MET A 1 -37.40 -4.24 -56.69
N MET A 2 -36.17 -4.37 -56.19
CA MET A 2 -35.20 -3.27 -56.04
C MET A 2 -34.50 -3.01 -57.38
N HIS A 3 -34.36 -1.74 -57.73
CA HIS A 3 -33.38 -1.25 -58.70
C HIS A 3 -31.99 -1.20 -58.05
N PRO A 4 -30.91 -1.53 -58.77
CA PRO A 4 -29.54 -1.27 -58.31
C PRO A 4 -29.03 0.06 -58.87
N ASN A 5 -28.15 0.73 -58.13
CA ASN A 5 -27.12 1.61 -58.69
C ASN A 5 -25.94 1.75 -57.71
N GLN A 6 -24.91 0.92 -57.98
CA GLN A 6 -23.50 1.27 -58.17
C GLN A 6 -22.88 2.38 -57.29
N PHE A 7 -21.93 1.98 -56.42
CA PHE A 7 -20.92 2.86 -55.82
C PHE A 7 -19.52 2.34 -56.19
N ASP A 8 -18.69 3.24 -56.71
CA ASP A 8 -17.36 3.01 -57.28
C ASP A 8 -16.28 3.00 -56.18
N GLY A 9 -15.45 1.96 -56.17
CA GLY A 9 -14.40 1.70 -55.19
C GLY A 9 -13.05 2.18 -55.70
N SER A 10 -12.55 3.31 -55.18
CA SER A 10 -11.15 3.71 -55.40
C SER A 10 -10.59 4.74 -54.39
N ALA A 11 -11.13 4.82 -53.17
CA ALA A 11 -10.73 5.89 -52.23
C ALA A 11 -10.30 5.46 -50.82
N ALA A 12 -10.05 4.16 -50.55
CA ALA A 12 -9.67 3.71 -49.19
C ALA A 12 -8.18 3.34 -49.02
N PHE A 13 -7.35 3.47 -50.06
CA PHE A 13 -5.91 3.14 -50.01
C PHE A 13 -5.03 4.39 -50.04
N SER A 14 -5.16 5.22 -49.01
CA SER A 14 -4.16 6.25 -48.66
C SER A 14 -3.87 6.18 -47.17
N GLY A 15 -2.80 5.45 -46.82
CA GLY A 15 -2.28 5.32 -45.45
C GLY A 15 -1.62 3.96 -45.25
N GLY A 16 -0.29 3.92 -45.18
CA GLY A 16 0.51 2.70 -45.21
C GLY A 16 0.53 1.87 -43.91
N GLY A 17 0.91 0.59 -44.07
CA GLY A 17 1.58 -0.21 -43.04
C GLY A 17 0.74 -1.28 -42.32
N PHE A 18 1.09 -2.55 -42.59
CA PHE A 18 0.82 -3.79 -41.85
C PHE A 18 -0.61 -4.38 -41.90
N MET A 19 -0.79 -5.41 -42.74
CA MET A 19 -1.88 -6.39 -42.60
C MET A 19 -1.43 -7.53 -41.66
N PRO A 20 -2.10 -7.79 -40.51
CA PRO A 20 -1.97 -9.08 -39.84
C PRO A 20 -2.80 -10.13 -40.59
N SER A 21 -2.14 -11.22 -40.96
CA SER A 21 -2.75 -12.41 -41.57
C SER A 21 -3.72 -13.10 -40.60
N GLN A 22 -4.86 -13.50 -41.12
CA GLN A 22 -5.83 -14.38 -40.46
C GLN A 22 -5.16 -15.66 -39.95
N ALA A 23 -5.18 -15.89 -38.64
CA ALA A 23 -5.04 -17.22 -38.04
C ALA A 23 -5.82 -17.29 -36.71
N THR A 24 -6.80 -18.18 -36.73
CA THR A 24 -7.65 -18.73 -35.68
C THR A 24 -6.97 -18.86 -34.30
N GLN A 25 -7.35 -18.07 -33.30
CA GLN A 25 -7.47 -18.47 -31.87
C GLN A 25 -8.33 -17.42 -31.14
N ALA A 26 -9.40 -17.87 -30.48
CA ALA A 26 -10.13 -17.03 -29.53
C ALA A 26 -9.26 -16.87 -28.27
N PRO A 27 -9.00 -15.64 -27.79
CA PRO A 27 -8.50 -15.45 -26.44
C PRO A 27 -9.69 -15.30 -25.49
N ASP A 28 -9.73 -16.15 -24.47
CA ASP A 28 -10.56 -16.02 -23.29
C ASP A 28 -10.58 -14.56 -22.76
N PRO A 29 -11.75 -14.01 -22.41
CA PRO A 29 -11.79 -12.81 -21.59
C PRO A 29 -11.49 -13.24 -20.16
N SER A 30 -10.22 -13.30 -19.79
CA SER A 30 -9.81 -13.28 -18.39
C SER A 30 -9.81 -11.82 -17.92
N PRO A 31 -10.74 -11.38 -17.05
CA PRO A 31 -10.79 -10.00 -16.59
C PRO A 31 -10.00 -9.88 -15.29
N PHE A 32 -8.75 -10.35 -15.27
CA PHE A 32 -7.90 -10.22 -14.09
C PHE A 32 -6.48 -9.85 -14.49
N SER A 33 -6.35 -8.78 -15.27
CA SER A 33 -5.22 -7.88 -15.02
C SER A 33 -5.52 -7.19 -13.70
N SER A 34 -5.23 -7.89 -12.59
CA SER A 34 -4.90 -7.22 -11.35
C SER A 34 -3.64 -6.42 -11.64
N SER A 35 -3.84 -5.22 -12.19
CA SER A 35 -3.07 -4.05 -11.84
C SER A 35 -2.99 -4.07 -10.31
N ARG A 36 -1.99 -4.79 -9.81
CA ARG A 36 -1.56 -4.74 -8.44
C ARG A 36 -1.24 -3.28 -8.26
N ASN A 37 -2.15 -2.59 -7.60
CA ASN A 37 -1.91 -1.32 -6.97
C ASN A 37 -0.88 -1.56 -5.84
N SER A 38 0.34 -1.97 -6.21
CA SER A 38 1.45 -2.30 -5.33
C SER A 38 2.13 -1.05 -4.77
N ASP A 39 1.69 0.13 -5.20
CA ASP A 39 2.31 1.41 -4.84
C ASP A 39 1.49 2.23 -3.84
N ALA A 40 0.28 1.79 -3.49
CA ALA A 40 -0.43 2.35 -2.35
C ALA A 40 0.05 1.66 -1.06
N ARG A 41 1.22 2.06 -0.54
CA ARG A 41 1.64 1.76 0.84
C ARG A 41 0.70 2.48 1.81
N CYS A 42 -0.51 1.95 1.99
CA CYS A 42 -1.50 2.48 2.92
C CYS A 42 -1.03 2.23 4.35
N LEU A 43 -0.97 3.29 5.17
CA LEU A 43 -0.84 3.14 6.61
C LEU A 43 -2.11 2.48 7.15
N ILE A 44 -1.95 1.34 7.82
CA ILE A 44 -3.09 0.65 8.42
C ILE A 44 -3.24 1.13 9.87
N PRO A 45 -4.38 1.75 10.23
CA PRO A 45 -4.65 2.12 11.61
C PRO A 45 -4.94 0.86 12.43
N VAL A 46 -4.22 0.70 13.54
CA VAL A 46 -4.36 -0.45 14.45
C VAL A 46 -4.39 0.01 15.90
N THR A 47 -5.03 -0.78 16.75
CA THR A 47 -4.89 -0.70 18.20
C THR A 47 -3.73 -1.58 18.68
N VAL A 48 -3.18 -1.27 19.86
CA VAL A 48 -2.13 -2.06 20.51
C VAL A 48 -2.61 -3.49 20.75
N LYS A 49 -3.86 -3.68 21.16
CA LYS A 49 -4.42 -5.03 21.36
C LYS A 49 -4.42 -5.85 20.07
N GLN A 50 -4.90 -5.28 18.97
CA GLN A 50 -4.89 -5.96 17.67
C GLN A 50 -3.47 -6.36 17.26
N LEU A 51 -2.50 -5.45 17.43
CA LEU A 51 -1.10 -5.73 17.10
C LEU A 51 -0.53 -6.87 17.95
N LYS A 52 -0.81 -6.88 19.26
CA LYS A 52 -0.38 -7.96 20.18
C LYS A 52 -1.04 -9.30 19.85
N ASP A 53 -2.32 -9.30 19.49
CA ASP A 53 -3.04 -10.52 19.16
C ASP A 53 -2.54 -11.12 17.83
N LEU A 54 -2.23 -10.28 16.83
CA LEU A 54 -1.63 -10.70 15.56
C LEU A 54 -0.22 -11.26 15.74
N SER A 55 0.62 -10.59 16.54
CA SER A 55 2.01 -11.01 16.79
C SER A 55 2.10 -12.37 17.50
N ARG A 56 1.18 -12.71 18.39
CA ARG A 56 1.16 -14.01 19.08
C ARG A 56 0.79 -15.18 18.16
N ASN A 57 0.08 -14.89 17.08
CA ASN A 57 -0.49 -15.89 16.20
C ASN A 57 0.35 -16.17 14.95
N CYS A 58 1.45 -15.43 14.72
CA CYS A 58 2.26 -15.58 13.52
C CYS A 58 3.76 -15.39 13.78
N GLU A 59 4.54 -16.44 13.49
CA GLU A 59 6.00 -16.44 13.62
C GLU A 59 6.72 -15.76 12.44
N SER A 60 6.04 -15.53 11.31
CA SER A 60 6.65 -15.10 10.04
C SER A 60 6.31 -13.68 9.58
N GLY A 61 5.64 -12.89 10.43
CA GLY A 61 5.22 -11.52 10.10
C GLY A 61 3.75 -11.26 10.44
N ILE A 62 3.32 -10.00 10.29
CA ILE A 62 1.93 -9.61 10.58
C ILE A 62 1.18 -9.50 9.27
N SER A 63 -0.01 -10.13 9.19
CA SER A 63 -0.95 -9.94 8.09
C SER A 63 -2.33 -9.57 8.63
N ILE A 64 -3.02 -8.70 7.90
CA ILE A 64 -4.37 -8.24 8.20
C ILE A 64 -5.20 -8.48 6.94
N ASP A 65 -6.30 -9.23 7.07
CA ASP A 65 -7.19 -9.62 5.96
C ASP A 65 -6.46 -10.25 4.75
N GLY A 66 -5.40 -11.02 5.02
CA GLY A 66 -4.59 -11.71 4.00
C GLY A 66 -3.58 -10.81 3.29
N VAL A 67 -3.39 -9.57 3.74
CA VAL A 67 -2.37 -8.64 3.25
C VAL A 67 -1.26 -8.51 4.27
N ASP A 68 -0.01 -8.69 3.85
CA ASP A 68 1.16 -8.50 4.71
C ASP A 68 1.35 -7.03 5.09
N VAL A 69 1.58 -6.79 6.38
CA VAL A 69 1.65 -5.46 6.98
C VAL A 69 3.01 -5.25 7.61
N ASN A 70 3.73 -4.22 7.15
CA ASN A 70 5.02 -3.81 7.70
C ASN A 70 5.01 -2.43 8.36
N THR A 71 4.03 -1.59 8.01
CA THR A 71 3.90 -0.22 8.48
C THR A 71 2.47 0.00 8.93
N VAL A 72 2.32 0.44 10.18
CA VAL A 72 1.03 0.71 10.80
C VAL A 72 1.03 2.12 11.37
N VAL A 73 -0.16 2.61 11.69
CA VAL A 73 -0.34 3.82 12.50
C VAL A 73 -1.19 3.48 13.71
N LEU A 74 -0.83 4.04 14.86
CA LEU A 74 -1.61 3.97 16.08
C LEU A 74 -1.63 5.35 16.73
N VAL A 75 -2.61 5.58 17.61
CA VAL A 75 -2.71 6.82 18.38
C VAL A 75 -2.86 6.45 19.84
N GLY A 76 -2.06 7.06 20.70
CA GLY A 76 -2.11 6.83 22.14
C GLY A 76 -1.45 7.95 22.91
N ILE A 77 -1.47 7.83 24.23
CA ILE A 77 -0.85 8.76 25.16
C ILE A 77 0.55 8.22 25.50
N VAL A 78 1.55 9.08 25.44
CA VAL A 78 2.89 8.75 25.93
C VAL A 78 2.85 8.76 27.45
N CYS A 79 3.19 7.63 28.07
CA CYS A 79 3.21 7.48 29.54
C CYS A 79 4.63 7.40 30.10
N LYS A 80 5.63 7.17 29.25
CA LYS A 80 7.04 7.12 29.63
C LYS A 80 7.92 7.48 28.44
N ILE A 81 9.04 8.13 28.72
CA ILE A 81 10.10 8.45 27.76
C ILE A 81 11.43 8.01 28.36
N ASP A 82 12.22 7.24 27.61
CA ASP A 82 13.58 6.83 27.94
C ASP A 82 14.53 7.32 26.85
N ASN A 83 15.34 8.34 27.16
CA ASN A 83 16.28 8.94 26.23
C ASN A 83 17.66 8.26 26.30
N ALA A 84 18.22 7.95 25.14
CA ALA A 84 19.60 7.51 24.96
C ALA A 84 20.35 8.43 23.99
N ILE A 85 21.62 8.12 23.72
CA ILE A 85 22.46 8.94 22.83
C ILE A 85 21.99 8.84 21.38
N THR A 86 21.61 7.65 20.92
CA THR A 86 21.29 7.35 19.52
C THR A 86 19.80 7.16 19.27
N ASP A 87 19.00 7.14 20.31
CA ASP A 87 17.58 6.83 20.22
C ASP A 87 16.79 7.37 21.42
N CYS A 88 15.48 7.39 21.26
CA CYS A 88 14.53 7.67 22.31
C CYS A 88 13.41 6.64 22.24
N THR A 89 13.13 5.97 23.35
CA THR A 89 12.08 4.97 23.45
C THR A 89 10.89 5.53 24.22
N PHE A 90 9.71 5.42 23.63
CA PHE A 90 8.44 5.88 24.19
C PHE A 90 7.61 4.68 24.60
N ARG A 91 6.95 4.77 25.76
CA ARG A 91 5.84 3.88 26.10
C ARG A 91 4.52 4.56 25.76
N VAL A 92 3.78 4.02 24.80
CA VAL A 92 2.52 4.57 24.30
C VAL A 92 1.36 3.66 24.71
N ASP A 93 0.33 4.22 25.35
CA ASP A 93 -0.91 3.52 25.74
C ASP A 93 -2.12 4.07 24.96
N ASP A 94 -2.87 3.20 24.29
CA ASP A 94 -4.06 3.57 23.49
C ASP A 94 -5.40 3.24 24.18
N GLY A 95 -5.37 2.84 25.46
CA GLY A 95 -6.53 2.35 26.21
C GLY A 95 -6.87 0.88 25.98
N THR A 96 -6.27 0.23 24.97
CA THR A 96 -6.36 -1.22 24.74
C THR A 96 -5.10 -1.97 25.20
N GLY A 97 -4.04 -1.21 25.50
CA GLY A 97 -2.79 -1.66 26.10
C GLY A 97 -1.66 -0.70 25.76
N TRP A 98 -0.45 -1.03 26.22
CA TRP A 98 0.74 -0.24 25.93
C TRP A 98 1.75 -0.95 25.02
N ILE A 99 2.53 -0.19 24.27
CA ILE A 99 3.63 -0.65 23.41
C ILE A 99 4.85 0.26 23.56
N GLU A 100 6.04 -0.29 23.34
CA GLU A 100 7.28 0.49 23.23
C GLU A 100 7.55 0.85 21.77
N CYS A 101 7.85 2.12 21.53
CA CYS A 101 8.20 2.66 20.22
C CYS A 101 9.55 3.37 20.31
N THR A 102 10.55 2.93 19.55
CA THR A 102 11.88 3.55 19.53
C THR A 102 12.05 4.42 18.29
N LYS A 103 12.36 5.70 18.50
CA LYS A 103 12.79 6.63 17.45
C LYS A 103 14.31 6.76 17.51
N TRP A 104 14.98 6.44 16.41
CA TRP A 104 16.42 6.67 16.27
C TRP A 104 16.71 8.13 15.96
N VAL A 105 17.71 8.70 16.61
CA VAL A 105 18.12 10.11 16.53
C VAL A 105 19.46 10.16 15.79
N HIS A 106 19.45 10.71 14.57
CA HIS A 106 20.66 10.82 13.74
C HIS A 106 21.06 12.28 13.52
N GLU A 107 20.07 13.17 13.37
CA GLU A 107 20.28 14.57 13.10
C GLU A 107 19.73 15.45 14.23
N HIS A 108 20.19 16.71 14.29
CA HIS A 108 19.71 17.67 15.28
C HIS A 108 18.18 17.89 15.21
N ILE A 109 17.59 17.72 14.02
CA ILE A 109 16.13 17.82 13.85
C ILE A 109 15.39 16.69 14.57
N ASP A 110 15.95 15.48 14.60
CA ASP A 110 15.36 14.34 15.30
C ASP A 110 15.30 14.61 16.81
N SER A 111 16.36 15.20 17.36
CA SER A 111 16.44 15.58 18.77
C SER A 111 15.38 16.61 19.14
N ALA A 112 15.20 17.65 18.32
CA ALA A 112 14.21 18.70 18.59
C ALA A 112 12.77 18.15 18.57
N GLU A 113 12.47 17.24 17.66
CA GLU A 113 11.15 16.58 17.61
C GLU A 113 10.91 15.68 18.83
N VAL A 114 11.93 14.99 19.32
CA VAL A 114 11.83 14.17 20.54
C VAL A 114 11.65 15.04 21.77
N GLU A 115 12.40 16.14 21.89
CA GLU A 115 12.30 17.10 23.02
C GLU A 115 10.93 17.78 23.12
N ALA A 116 10.23 17.93 21.99
CA ALA A 116 8.88 18.49 21.95
C ALA A 116 7.80 17.53 22.52
N ILE A 117 8.12 16.24 22.72
CA ILE A 117 7.17 15.25 23.22
C ILE A 117 7.16 15.25 24.75
N SER A 118 6.00 15.55 25.32
CA SER A 118 5.73 15.42 26.75
C SER A 118 4.88 14.17 27.04
N TYR A 119 5.04 13.60 28.23
CA TYR A 119 4.18 12.54 28.74
C TYR A 119 3.22 13.09 29.81
N VAL A 120 2.09 12.40 30.01
CA VAL A 120 1.05 12.75 31.01
C VAL A 120 1.23 11.93 32.28
#